data_AF-A0A3D5WMI4-F1
#
_entry.id   AF-A0A3D5WMI4-F1
#
_cell.length_a   1.000
_cell.length_b   1.000
_cell.length_c   1.000
_cell.angle_alpha   90.00
_cell.angle_beta   90.00
_cell.angle_gamma   90.00
#
_symmetry.space_group_name_H-M   'P 1'
#
loop_
_entity.id
_entity.type
_entity.pdbx_description
1 polymer ?
#
loop_
_entity_poly.entity_id
_entity_poly.type
_entity_poly.pdbx_seq_one_letter_code
_entity_poly.pdbx_strand_id
1 'polypeptide(L)'
;MKKKFLSRLLICSLIIQSVFLFSDTTYFLNNTHVSAAITGKSPFTSSTYTHNDIFKNYNIYNGIDVSKYNGDINWDKAKKDGVDFVIVRVGYRGYGKSGTLCTD
;
A
#
# COMPACT_ATOMS: atom_id res chain seq x y z
N MET A 1 41.75 -38.57 -28.48
CA MET A 1 41.71 -37.46 -27.48
C MET A 1 40.83 -36.27 -27.88
N LYS A 2 40.70 -35.91 -29.17
CA LYS A 2 39.97 -34.71 -29.62
C LYS A 2 38.45 -34.70 -29.35
N LYS A 3 37.77 -35.86 -29.42
CA LYS A 3 36.30 -35.96 -29.20
C LYS A 3 35.85 -35.71 -27.75
N LYS A 4 36.63 -36.18 -26.77
CA LYS A 4 36.36 -35.95 -25.33
C LYS A 4 36.63 -34.49 -24.92
N PHE A 5 37.55 -33.82 -25.60
CA PHE A 5 37.84 -32.40 -25.39
C PHE A 5 36.75 -31.50 -25.97
N LEU A 6 36.29 -31.77 -27.19
CA LEU A 6 35.16 -31.05 -27.80
C LEU A 6 33.85 -31.21 -27.01
N SER A 7 33.56 -32.41 -26.52
CA SER A 7 32.36 -32.66 -25.70
C SER A 7 32.38 -31.87 -24.38
N ARG A 8 33.54 -31.77 -23.72
CA ARG A 8 33.71 -30.96 -22.51
C ARG A 8 33.60 -29.46 -22.80
N LEU A 9 34.05 -29.01 -23.97
CA LEU A 9 33.95 -27.60 -24.38
C LEU A 9 32.50 -27.19 -24.69
N LEU A 10 31.72 -28.05 -25.34
CA LEU A 10 30.27 -27.83 -25.60
C LEU A 10 29.44 -27.82 -24.31
N ILE A 11 29.75 -28.69 -23.34
CA ILE A 11 29.08 -28.69 -22.04
C ILE A 11 29.39 -27.38 -21.28
N CYS A 12 30.63 -26.91 -21.35
CA CYS A 12 31.02 -25.67 -20.69
C CYS A 12 30.32 -24.44 -21.30
N SER A 13 30.16 -24.37 -22.62
CA SER A 13 29.45 -23.25 -23.26
C SER A 13 27.96 -23.23 -22.93
N LEU A 14 27.32 -24.39 -22.80
CA LEU A 14 25.91 -24.50 -22.38
C LEU A 14 25.70 -24.07 -20.93
N ILE A 15 26.65 -24.35 -20.04
CA ILE A 15 26.62 -23.89 -18.64
C ILE A 15 26.81 -22.37 -18.58
N ILE A 16 27.72 -21.80 -19.37
CA ILE A 16 27.95 -20.34 -19.37
C ILE A 16 26.73 -19.57 -19.92
N GLN A 17 26.07 -20.07 -20.97
CA GLN A 17 24.84 -19.45 -21.51
C GLN A 17 23.67 -19.50 -20.52
N SER A 18 23.52 -20.60 -19.77
CA SER A 18 22.45 -20.72 -18.77
C SER A 18 22.67 -19.82 -17.54
N VAL A 19 23.91 -19.59 -17.13
CA VAL A 19 24.24 -18.66 -16.04
C VAL A 19 23.95 -17.20 -16.43
N PHE A 20 24.26 -16.81 -17.67
CA PHE A 20 24.03 -15.43 -18.14
C PHE A 20 22.54 -15.07 -18.23
N LEU A 21 21.68 -16.00 -18.65
CA LEU A 21 20.24 -15.80 -18.70
C LEU A 21 19.59 -15.73 -17.30
N PHE A 22 20.21 -16.38 -16.30
CA PHE A 22 19.74 -16.32 -14.91
C PHE A 22 20.09 -15.00 -14.22
N SER A 23 21.23 -14.38 -14.56
CA SER A 23 21.59 -13.07 -14.01
C SER A 23 20.69 -11.96 -14.54
N ASP A 24 20.37 -11.93 -15.83
CA ASP A 24 19.55 -10.85 -16.41
C ASP A 24 18.12 -10.87 -15.87
N THR A 25 17.53 -12.05 -15.69
CA THR A 25 16.18 -12.23 -15.16
C THR A 25 16.09 -11.88 -13.68
N THR A 26 17.10 -12.23 -12.87
CA THR A 26 17.15 -11.85 -11.45
C THR A 26 17.39 -10.36 -11.25
N TYR A 27 18.22 -9.72 -12.09
CA TYR A 27 18.38 -8.27 -12.09
C TYR A 27 17.08 -7.54 -12.47
N PHE A 28 16.34 -8.03 -13.47
CA PHE A 28 15.06 -7.42 -13.85
C PHE A 28 14.00 -7.57 -12.75
N LEU A 29 13.87 -8.74 -12.13
CA LEU A 29 12.90 -8.98 -11.05
C LEU A 29 13.20 -8.16 -9.78
N ASN A 30 14.48 -7.96 -9.46
CA ASN A 30 14.89 -7.14 -8.31
C ASN A 30 14.68 -5.63 -8.56
N ASN A 31 14.74 -5.19 -9.83
CA ASN A 31 14.57 -3.79 -10.21
C ASN A 31 13.14 -3.44 -10.65
N THR A 32 12.30 -4.43 -10.94
CA THR A 32 10.86 -4.23 -10.99
C THR A 32 10.34 -4.08 -9.57
N HIS A 33 10.21 -2.84 -9.13
CA HIS A 33 9.23 -2.52 -8.11
C HIS A 33 7.85 -2.83 -8.71
N VAL A 34 7.43 -4.11 -8.63
CA VAL A 34 6.01 -4.46 -8.68
C VAL A 34 5.41 -3.82 -7.44
N SER A 35 5.05 -2.58 -7.65
CA SER A 35 4.20 -1.72 -6.87
C SER A 35 2.84 -2.43 -6.71
N ALA A 36 2.81 -3.41 -5.79
CA ALA A 36 1.59 -4.02 -5.33
C ALA A 36 0.96 -3.03 -4.36
N ALA A 37 0.19 -2.11 -4.91
CA ALA A 37 -0.53 -1.09 -4.18
C ALA A 37 -1.19 -1.76 -2.96
N ILE A 38 -0.83 -1.35 -1.73
CA ILE A 38 -1.28 -2.04 -0.52
C ILE A 38 -2.79 -2.00 -0.52
N THR A 39 -3.38 -3.15 -0.81
CA THR A 39 -4.81 -3.32 -0.89
C THR A 39 -5.24 -3.95 0.42
N GLY A 40 -5.81 -3.12 1.29
CA GLY A 40 -6.30 -3.51 2.61
C GLY A 40 -7.82 -3.56 2.64
N LYS A 41 -8.36 -4.28 3.61
CA LYS A 41 -9.79 -4.20 3.96
C LYS A 41 -9.93 -3.30 5.19
N SER A 42 -10.89 -2.39 5.16
CA SER A 42 -11.16 -1.55 6.33
C SER A 42 -11.68 -2.41 7.49
N PRO A 43 -11.20 -2.19 8.73
CA PRO A 43 -11.70 -2.90 9.91
C PRO A 43 -13.11 -2.45 10.32
N PHE A 44 -13.56 -1.28 9.84
CA PHE A 44 -14.83 -0.66 10.22
C PHE A 44 -15.92 -0.81 9.17
N THR A 45 -15.53 -0.87 7.90
CA THR A 45 -16.43 -0.93 6.76
C THR A 45 -15.89 -2.04 5.88
N SER A 46 -16.69 -3.02 5.51
CA SER A 46 -16.22 -4.18 4.70
C SER A 46 -15.64 -3.82 3.32
N SER A 47 -15.50 -2.54 3.03
CA SER A 47 -14.82 -1.93 1.89
C SER A 47 -13.33 -2.25 1.82
N THR A 48 -12.85 -2.33 0.59
CA THR A 48 -11.41 -2.44 0.26
C THR A 48 -10.88 -1.06 -0.12
N TYR A 49 -9.65 -0.76 0.25
CA TYR A 49 -8.93 0.43 -0.19
C TYR A 49 -7.56 0.05 -0.72
N THR A 50 -6.99 0.88 -1.59
CA THR A 50 -5.69 0.67 -2.20
C THR A 50 -4.86 1.94 -2.04
N HIS A 51 -3.73 1.84 -1.34
CA HIS A 51 -2.78 2.95 -1.23
C HIS A 51 -1.77 2.93 -2.38
N ASN A 52 -1.33 4.13 -2.78
CA ASN A 52 -0.20 4.26 -3.68
C ASN A 52 1.05 3.61 -3.08
N ASP A 53 1.80 2.88 -3.90
CA ASP A 53 2.99 2.13 -3.51
C ASP A 53 4.11 2.92 -2.88
N ILE A 54 4.15 4.24 -3.09
CA ILE A 54 5.08 5.11 -2.38
C ILE A 54 4.92 5.02 -0.85
N PHE A 55 3.75 4.56 -0.37
CA PHE A 55 3.43 4.42 1.05
C PHE A 55 3.60 3.00 1.58
N LYS A 56 4.17 2.05 0.81
CA LYS A 56 4.15 0.63 1.19
C LYS A 56 4.85 0.25 2.51
N ASN A 57 5.77 1.09 2.98
CA ASN A 57 6.53 0.88 4.21
C ASN A 57 6.10 1.84 5.35
N TYR A 58 4.93 2.47 5.21
CA TYR A 58 4.39 3.38 6.21
C TYR A 58 3.28 2.69 7.02
N ASN A 59 3.08 3.18 8.24
CA ASN A 59 1.97 2.74 9.10
C ASN A 59 0.64 3.22 8.52
N ILE A 60 -0.37 2.35 8.59
CA ILE A 60 -1.76 2.70 8.31
C ILE A 60 -2.42 3.04 9.65
N TYR A 61 -2.96 4.24 9.75
CA TYR A 61 -3.76 4.69 10.89
C TYR A 61 -5.20 4.87 10.45
N ASN A 62 -6.14 4.35 11.22
CA ASN A 62 -7.56 4.43 10.91
C ASN A 62 -8.22 5.52 11.76
N GLY A 63 -8.76 6.53 11.10
CA GLY A 63 -9.46 7.64 11.75
C GLY A 63 -10.96 7.63 11.51
N ILE A 64 -11.68 8.35 12.36
CA ILE A 64 -13.10 8.67 12.17
C ILE A 64 -13.29 10.19 12.08
N ASP A 65 -14.29 10.65 11.35
CA ASP A 65 -14.78 12.02 11.40
C ASP A 65 -16.04 12.10 12.28
N VAL A 66 -16.12 13.13 13.11
CA VAL A 66 -17.22 13.32 14.06
C VAL A 66 -17.70 14.76 14.07
N SER A 67 -18.95 14.94 14.48
CA SER A 67 -19.65 16.21 14.56
C SER A 67 -20.74 16.16 15.63
N LYS A 68 -21.43 17.28 15.86
CA LYS A 68 -22.58 17.31 16.79
C LYS A 68 -23.68 16.29 16.46
N TYR A 69 -23.78 15.84 15.21
CA TYR A 69 -24.80 14.90 14.77
C TYR A 69 -24.52 13.45 15.16
N ASN A 70 -23.31 13.15 15.67
CA ASN A 70 -22.95 11.81 16.12
C ASN A 70 -23.42 11.51 17.56
N GLY A 71 -23.91 12.51 18.30
CA GLY A 71 -24.34 12.37 19.69
C GLY A 71 -23.19 12.07 20.65
N ASP A 72 -23.51 11.45 21.78
CA ASP A 72 -22.51 11.05 22.78
C ASP A 72 -21.70 9.84 22.29
N ILE A 73 -20.38 10.00 22.26
CA ILE A 73 -19.46 8.97 21.76
C ILE A 73 -18.78 8.27 22.95
N ASN A 74 -18.84 6.94 22.94
CA ASN A 74 -18.03 6.12 23.86
C ASN A 74 -16.60 6.00 23.32
N TRP A 75 -15.72 6.88 23.79
CA TRP A 75 -14.32 6.95 23.35
C TRP A 75 -13.48 5.73 23.73
N ASP A 76 -13.76 5.10 24.88
CA ASP A 76 -13.08 3.89 25.30
C ASP A 76 -13.37 2.73 24.34
N LYS A 77 -14.64 2.61 23.93
CA LYS A 77 -15.03 1.65 22.90
C LYS A 77 -14.38 1.97 21.56
N ALA A 78 -14.41 3.23 21.11
CA ALA A 78 -13.79 3.64 19.85
C ALA A 78 -12.29 3.30 19.82
N LYS A 79 -11.58 3.60 20.91
CA LYS A 79 -10.15 3.25 21.03
C LYS A 79 -9.94 1.74 21.01
N LYS A 80 -10.77 0.98 21.74
CA LYS A 80 -10.71 -0.48 21.78
C LYS A 80 -11.01 -1.12 20.42
N ASP A 81 -11.90 -0.54 19.63
CA ASP A 81 -12.23 -1.00 18.28
C ASP A 81 -11.13 -0.66 17.24
N GLY A 82 -10.10 0.09 17.62
CA GLY A 82 -8.94 0.39 16.78
C GLY A 82 -8.95 1.76 16.11
N VAL A 83 -9.70 2.74 16.64
CA VAL A 83 -9.62 4.14 16.16
C VAL A 83 -8.32 4.79 16.65
N ASP A 84 -7.53 5.30 15.72
CA ASP A 84 -6.23 5.90 15.97
C ASP A 84 -6.30 7.42 16.16
N PHE A 85 -7.13 8.09 15.37
CA PHE A 85 -7.31 9.54 15.41
C PHE A 85 -8.74 9.96 15.04
N VAL A 86 -9.07 11.21 15.33
CA VAL A 86 -10.39 11.78 15.08
C VAL A 86 -10.25 13.12 14.39
N ILE A 87 -11.05 13.36 13.36
CA ILE A 87 -11.23 14.68 12.77
C ILE A 87 -12.56 15.24 13.27
N VAL A 88 -12.48 16.33 14.05
CA VAL A 88 -13.67 16.98 14.62
C VAL A 88 -14.12 18.10 13.70
N ARG A 89 -15.38 18.05 13.27
CA ARG A 89 -15.99 19.14 12.52
C ARG A 89 -16.24 20.33 13.46
N VAL A 90 -15.63 21.47 13.17
CA VAL A 90 -15.73 22.70 13.97
C VAL A 90 -16.69 23.73 13.38
N GLY A 91 -17.07 23.56 12.11
CA GLY A 91 -17.90 24.51 11.41
C GLY A 91 -18.27 24.07 10.00
N TYR A 92 -19.14 24.85 9.37
CA TYR A 92 -19.58 24.65 8.00
C TYR A 92 -19.87 26.00 7.32
N ARG A 93 -19.98 25.97 5.99
CA ARG A 93 -20.41 27.13 5.20
C ARG A 93 -21.91 27.01 4.91
N GLY A 94 -22.67 28.05 5.24
CA GLY A 94 -24.09 28.15 4.94
C GLY A 94 -24.38 28.18 3.45
N TYR A 95 -25.59 27.76 3.09
CA TYR A 95 -26.09 27.78 1.72
C TYR A 95 -26.48 29.22 1.32
N GLY A 96 -26.14 29.63 0.09
CA GLY A 96 -26.49 30.93 -0.48
C GLY A 96 -25.28 31.73 -0.97
N LYS A 97 -25.55 32.87 -1.64
CA LYS A 97 -24.53 33.72 -2.27
C LYS A 97 -23.49 34.24 -1.28
N SER A 98 -23.88 34.45 -0.02
CA SER A 98 -23.01 35.03 1.01
C SER A 98 -22.06 34.02 1.66
N GLY A 99 -22.35 32.71 1.57
CA GLY A 99 -21.46 31.66 2.09
C GLY A 99 -21.04 31.87 3.55
N THR A 100 -21.97 32.24 4.43
CA THR A 100 -21.68 32.55 5.84
C THR A 100 -21.00 31.38 6.55
N LEU A 101 -19.95 31.64 7.33
CA LEU A 101 -19.33 30.62 8.19
C LEU A 101 -20.13 30.45 9.48
N CYS A 102 -20.50 29.21 9.78
CA CYS A 102 -21.22 28.81 10.98
C CYS A 102 -20.38 27.83 11.80
N THR A 103 -20.46 27.91 13.12
CA THR A 103 -19.92 26.89 14.01
C THR A 103 -20.79 25.65 13.94
N ASP A 104 -20.17 24.48 14.04
CA ASP A 104 -20.90 23.22 14.14
C ASP A 104 -21.40 22.99 15.56
#